data_AF-A0A3E0ID99-F1
#
_entry.id   AF-A0A3E0ID99-F1
#
_cell.length_a   1.000
_cell.length_b   1.000
_cell.length_c   1.000
_cell.angle_alpha   90.00
_cell.angle_beta   90.00
_cell.angle_gamma   90.00
#
_symmetry.space_group_name_H-M   'P 1'
#
loop_
_entity.id
_entity.type
_entity.pdbx_description
1 polymer ?
#
loop_
_entity_poly.entity_id
_entity_poly.type
_entity_poly.pdbx_seq_one_letter_code
_entity_poly.pdbx_strand_id
1 'polypeptide(L)'
;MAKKKNITQEKIIEWYMNTVLLSGQPNSIFSFAKENNFEEAEFYKHFSSFESLEKAVFGIFAKETIHLLHKTEAYKDYLPKDKLLSFYFTFFELLTINRSYVLAQLKRIKTDFSKLKVLQELRTEFIHFVNEISLEKIDFKNDKINKIQDKTIAEGYWMQLLLILKFWIEDESSNFEKTDLFIEKSVKASFDIQQIAPVKSVIDLAKFLWKEKSPMT
;
A
#
# COMPACT_ATOMS: atom_id res chain seq x y z
N MET A 1 -10.34 -33.15 -27.50
CA MET A 1 -10.22 -32.83 -26.06
C MET A 1 -9.83 -31.36 -25.95
N ALA A 2 -10.67 -30.53 -25.33
CA ALA A 2 -10.31 -29.12 -25.12
C ALA A 2 -9.04 -29.05 -24.25
N LYS A 3 -8.03 -28.27 -24.67
CA LYS A 3 -6.82 -28.05 -23.86
C LYS A 3 -7.25 -27.56 -22.48
N LYS A 4 -6.87 -28.30 -21.44
CA LYS A 4 -7.12 -27.91 -20.04
C LYS A 4 -6.46 -26.54 -19.85
N LYS A 5 -7.25 -25.49 -19.60
CA LYS A 5 -6.70 -24.16 -19.31
C LYS A 5 -5.81 -24.32 -18.07
N ASN A 6 -4.54 -23.93 -18.17
CA ASN A 6 -3.71 -23.78 -16.98
C ASN A 6 -4.25 -22.58 -16.19
N ILE A 7 -4.97 -22.84 -15.10
CA ILE A 7 -5.56 -21.83 -14.23
C ILE A 7 -4.49 -21.42 -13.23
N THR A 8 -4.18 -20.13 -13.21
CA THR A 8 -3.21 -19.54 -12.28
C THR A 8 -3.85 -18.37 -11.55
N GLN A 9 -3.21 -17.95 -10.46
CA GLN A 9 -3.64 -16.78 -9.69
C GLN A 9 -3.75 -15.53 -10.56
N GLU A 10 -2.75 -15.30 -11.43
CA GLU A 10 -2.67 -14.13 -12.31
C GLU A 10 -3.82 -14.11 -13.31
N LYS A 11 -4.16 -15.27 -13.89
CA LYS A 11 -5.28 -15.37 -14.84
C LYS A 11 -6.62 -15.11 -14.18
N ILE A 12 -6.82 -15.63 -12.97
CA ILE A 12 -8.05 -15.39 -12.22
C ILE A 12 -8.19 -13.89 -11.91
N ILE A 13 -7.10 -13.23 -11.52
CA ILE A 13 -7.06 -11.78 -11.30
C ILE A 13 -7.36 -11.02 -12.59
N GLU A 14 -6.71 -11.36 -13.69
CA GLU A 14 -6.92 -10.73 -15.00
C GLU A 14 -8.39 -10.83 -15.43
N TRP A 15 -8.96 -12.04 -15.35
CA TRP A 15 -10.38 -12.26 -15.64
C TRP A 15 -11.29 -11.47 -14.72
N TYR A 16 -11.00 -11.45 -13.40
CA TYR A 16 -11.80 -10.69 -12.45
C TYR A 16 -11.77 -9.18 -12.73
N MET A 17 -10.58 -8.62 -12.96
CA MET A 17 -10.41 -7.21 -13.30
C MET A 17 -11.20 -6.87 -14.58
N ASN A 18 -11.10 -7.71 -15.61
CA ASN A 18 -11.86 -7.54 -16.84
C ASN A 18 -13.38 -7.64 -16.62
N THR A 19 -13.86 -8.62 -15.85
CA THR A 19 -15.29 -8.74 -15.52
C THR A 19 -15.79 -7.52 -14.76
N VAL A 20 -15.04 -7.01 -13.78
CA VAL A 20 -15.40 -5.78 -13.04
C VAL A 20 -15.50 -4.57 -13.97
N LEU A 21 -14.59 -4.45 -14.94
CA LEU A 21 -14.59 -3.33 -15.89
C LEU A 21 -15.71 -3.41 -16.94
N LEU A 22 -16.08 -4.62 -17.37
CA LEU A 22 -17.08 -4.82 -18.42
C LEU A 22 -18.52 -4.87 -17.87
N SER A 23 -18.72 -5.54 -16.74
CA SER A 23 -20.06 -5.87 -16.22
C SER A 23 -20.23 -5.57 -14.73
N GLY A 24 -19.20 -5.07 -14.05
CA GLY A 24 -19.22 -4.89 -12.60
C GLY A 24 -18.87 -6.18 -11.84
N GLN A 25 -18.98 -6.12 -10.51
CA GLN A 25 -18.61 -7.25 -9.65
C GLN A 25 -19.51 -8.48 -9.97
N PRO A 26 -18.93 -9.67 -10.17
CA PRO A 26 -19.71 -10.88 -10.42
C PRO A 26 -20.65 -11.19 -9.24
N ASN A 27 -21.82 -11.75 -9.55
CA ASN A 27 -22.83 -12.09 -8.54
C ASN A 27 -22.40 -13.26 -7.64
N SER A 28 -21.62 -14.20 -8.17
CA SER A 28 -21.07 -15.32 -7.40
C SER A 28 -19.79 -15.84 -8.05
N ILE A 29 -19.00 -16.60 -7.27
CA ILE A 29 -17.80 -17.27 -7.78
C ILE A 29 -18.21 -18.32 -8.83
N PHE A 30 -19.32 -19.02 -8.63
CA PHE A 30 -19.92 -19.91 -9.62
C PHE A 30 -20.17 -19.22 -10.97
N SER A 31 -20.86 -18.06 -10.99
CA SER A 31 -21.16 -17.36 -12.24
C SER A 31 -19.89 -16.87 -12.92
N PHE A 32 -18.96 -16.31 -12.14
CA PHE A 32 -17.65 -15.87 -12.61
C PHE A 32 -16.84 -17.01 -13.25
N ALA A 33 -16.82 -18.19 -12.62
CA ALA A 33 -16.13 -19.37 -13.13
C ALA A 33 -16.75 -19.89 -14.43
N LYS A 34 -18.09 -19.93 -14.49
CA LYS A 34 -18.83 -20.31 -15.70
C LYS A 34 -18.54 -19.37 -16.87
N GLU A 35 -18.62 -18.06 -16.66
CA GLU A 35 -18.36 -17.04 -17.68
C GLU A 35 -16.93 -17.13 -18.23
N ASN A 36 -15.95 -17.39 -17.36
CA ASN A 36 -14.54 -17.50 -17.75
C ASN A 36 -14.11 -18.92 -18.15
N ASN A 37 -15.04 -19.86 -18.23
CA ASN A 37 -14.83 -21.26 -18.64
C ASN A 37 -13.76 -21.98 -17.78
N PHE A 38 -13.91 -21.94 -16.46
CA PHE A 38 -13.12 -22.74 -15.52
C PHE A 38 -14.00 -23.29 -14.38
N GLU A 39 -13.48 -24.26 -13.62
CA GLU A 39 -14.22 -24.85 -12.50
C GLU A 39 -14.11 -23.97 -11.25
N GLU A 40 -15.21 -23.75 -10.54
CA GLU A 40 -15.25 -22.98 -9.29
C GLU A 40 -14.24 -23.49 -8.25
N ALA A 41 -13.99 -24.81 -8.20
CA ALA A 41 -12.98 -25.39 -7.34
C ALA A 41 -11.56 -24.87 -7.61
N GLU A 42 -11.23 -24.48 -8.85
CA GLU A 42 -9.94 -23.87 -9.17
C GLU A 42 -9.82 -22.45 -8.59
N PHE A 43 -10.92 -21.70 -8.45
CA PHE A 43 -10.90 -20.41 -7.75
C PHE A 43 -10.43 -20.59 -6.32
N TYR A 44 -11.03 -21.56 -5.61
CA TYR A 44 -10.77 -21.81 -4.20
C TYR A 44 -9.36 -22.35 -3.90
N LYS A 45 -8.62 -22.79 -4.91
CA LYS A 45 -7.19 -23.11 -4.77
C LYS A 45 -6.32 -21.85 -4.60
N HIS A 46 -6.82 -20.70 -5.04
CA HIS A 46 -6.07 -19.42 -5.03
C HIS A 46 -6.70 -18.39 -4.09
N PHE A 47 -8.03 -18.32 -4.02
CA PHE A 47 -8.76 -17.29 -3.28
C PHE A 47 -9.95 -17.87 -2.53
N SER A 48 -10.15 -17.45 -1.28
CA SER A 48 -11.31 -17.87 -0.47
C SER A 48 -12.59 -17.13 -0.82
N SER A 49 -12.47 -15.93 -1.40
CA SER A 49 -13.59 -15.04 -1.74
C SER A 49 -13.16 -13.97 -2.75
N PHE A 50 -14.11 -13.25 -3.34
CA PHE A 50 -13.78 -12.04 -4.10
C PHE A 50 -13.06 -10.99 -3.26
N GLU A 51 -13.38 -10.85 -1.97
CA GLU A 51 -12.65 -9.94 -1.09
C GLU A 51 -11.17 -10.32 -0.97
N SER A 52 -10.84 -11.62 -0.84
CA SER A 52 -9.44 -12.07 -0.81
C SER A 52 -8.72 -11.84 -2.14
N LEU A 53 -9.43 -11.99 -3.27
CA LEU A 53 -8.89 -11.70 -4.59
C LEU A 53 -8.61 -10.20 -4.72
N GLU A 54 -9.56 -9.35 -4.36
CA GLU A 54 -9.41 -7.89 -4.46
C GLU A 54 -8.25 -7.37 -3.60
N LYS A 55 -8.07 -7.93 -2.39
CA LYS A 55 -6.89 -7.67 -1.55
C LYS A 55 -5.60 -8.04 -2.28
N ALA A 56 -5.56 -9.24 -2.87
CA ALA A 56 -4.40 -9.70 -3.64
C ALA A 56 -4.06 -8.78 -4.81
N VAL A 57 -5.05 -8.20 -5.50
CA VAL A 57 -4.77 -7.22 -6.58
C VAL A 57 -4.00 -6.02 -6.06
N PHE A 58 -4.42 -5.43 -4.93
CA PHE A 58 -3.71 -4.29 -4.34
C PHE A 58 -2.35 -4.69 -3.76
N GLY A 59 -2.21 -5.90 -3.22
CA GLY A 59 -0.92 -6.47 -2.84
C GLY A 59 0.04 -6.62 -4.02
N ILE A 60 -0.46 -7.05 -5.17
CA ILE A 60 0.34 -7.16 -6.41
C ILE A 60 0.85 -5.80 -6.88
N PHE A 61 0.04 -4.74 -6.80
CA PHE A 61 0.53 -3.40 -7.16
C PHE A 61 1.76 -3.00 -6.32
N ALA A 62 1.74 -3.29 -5.02
CA ALA A 62 2.89 -3.01 -4.15
C ALA A 62 4.11 -3.89 -4.48
N LYS A 63 3.89 -5.20 -4.65
CA LYS A 63 4.95 -6.16 -4.98
C LYS A 63 5.61 -5.86 -6.30
N GLU A 64 4.83 -5.57 -7.34
CA GLU A 64 5.36 -5.23 -8.66
C GLU A 64 6.10 -3.89 -8.62
N THR A 65 5.62 -2.91 -7.86
CA THR A 65 6.36 -1.67 -7.61
C THR A 65 7.74 -1.96 -7.04
N ILE A 66 7.83 -2.72 -5.94
CA ILE A 66 9.10 -3.08 -5.30
C ILE A 66 10.00 -3.87 -6.25
N HIS A 67 9.43 -4.79 -7.03
CA HIS A 67 10.15 -5.55 -8.06
C HIS A 67 10.76 -4.65 -9.14
N LEU A 68 9.99 -3.67 -9.65
CA LEU A 68 10.47 -2.71 -10.65
C LEU A 68 11.58 -1.81 -10.08
N LEU A 69 11.48 -1.40 -8.82
CA LEU A 69 12.55 -0.66 -8.15
C LEU A 69 13.85 -1.47 -8.09
N HIS A 70 13.78 -2.73 -7.69
CA HIS A 70 14.96 -3.60 -7.59
C HIS A 70 15.59 -3.97 -8.94
N LYS A 71 14.86 -3.84 -10.06
CA LYS A 71 15.43 -3.97 -11.41
C LYS A 71 16.31 -2.76 -11.80
N THR A 72 16.15 -1.63 -11.13
CA THR A 72 16.96 -0.44 -11.38
C THR A 72 18.26 -0.55 -10.60
N GLU A 73 19.39 -0.74 -11.29
CA GLU A 73 20.70 -0.98 -10.63
C GLU A 73 21.06 0.11 -9.61
N ALA A 74 20.82 1.37 -9.97
CA ALA A 74 21.10 2.54 -9.13
C ALA A 74 20.26 2.58 -7.83
N TYR A 75 19.13 1.86 -7.77
CA TYR A 75 18.23 1.87 -6.61
C TYR A 75 18.92 1.42 -5.31
N LYS A 76 19.93 0.55 -5.41
CA LYS A 76 20.69 0.06 -4.25
C LYS A 76 21.35 1.20 -3.47
N ASP A 77 21.83 2.20 -4.19
CA ASP A 77 22.61 3.31 -3.66
C ASP A 77 21.74 4.53 -3.28
N TYR A 78 20.42 4.44 -3.48
CA TYR A 78 19.51 5.51 -3.14
C TYR A 78 19.44 5.73 -1.63
N LEU A 79 19.39 7.01 -1.23
CA LEU A 79 19.08 7.40 0.14
C LEU A 79 17.61 7.06 0.46
N PRO A 80 17.24 6.93 1.75
CA PRO A 80 15.88 6.56 2.15
C PRO A 80 14.79 7.43 1.53
N LYS A 81 15.06 8.74 1.40
CA LYS A 81 14.15 9.70 0.76
C LYS A 81 13.90 9.38 -0.71
N ASP A 82 14.97 9.10 -1.45
CA ASP A 82 14.89 8.81 -2.88
C ASP A 82 14.26 7.43 -3.13
N LYS A 83 14.49 6.46 -2.23
CA LYS A 83 13.78 5.18 -2.25
C LYS A 83 12.27 5.35 -2.07
N LEU A 84 11.84 6.19 -1.12
CA LEU A 84 10.42 6.47 -0.89
C LEU A 84 9.78 7.23 -2.07
N LEU A 85 10.46 8.25 -2.61
CA LEU A 85 10.01 8.95 -3.82
C LEU A 85 9.84 7.98 -4.98
N SER A 86 10.83 7.13 -5.22
CA SER A 86 10.79 6.14 -6.30
C SER A 86 9.62 5.18 -6.13
N PHE A 87 9.36 4.70 -4.91
CA PHE A 87 8.18 3.89 -4.64
C PHE A 87 6.89 4.62 -5.02
N TYR A 88 6.71 5.86 -4.57
CA TYR A 88 5.47 6.57 -4.87
C TYR A 88 5.30 6.81 -6.38
N PHE A 89 6.31 7.29 -7.08
CA PHE A 89 6.21 7.50 -8.53
C PHE A 89 5.89 6.21 -9.29
N THR A 90 6.64 5.13 -9.02
CA THR A 90 6.40 3.83 -9.68
C THR A 90 5.04 3.24 -9.30
N PHE A 91 4.63 3.34 -8.04
CA PHE A 91 3.34 2.84 -7.58
C PHE A 91 2.18 3.57 -8.26
N PHE A 92 2.21 4.90 -8.30
CA PHE A 92 1.15 5.70 -8.91
C PHE A 92 1.14 5.62 -10.44
N GLU A 93 2.28 5.39 -11.09
CA GLU A 93 2.34 5.04 -12.50
C GLU A 93 1.63 3.69 -12.76
N LEU A 94 1.91 2.67 -11.94
CA LEU A 94 1.26 1.36 -12.05
C LEU A 94 -0.25 1.43 -11.79
N LEU A 95 -0.68 2.22 -10.81
CA LEU A 95 -2.11 2.49 -10.58
C LEU A 95 -2.73 3.24 -11.76
N THR A 96 -2.00 4.14 -12.40
CA THR A 96 -2.45 4.90 -13.58
C THR A 96 -2.68 3.99 -14.78
N ILE A 97 -1.78 3.04 -15.03
CA ILE A 97 -1.97 2.00 -16.06
C ILE A 97 -3.26 1.20 -15.80
N ASN A 98 -3.61 0.98 -14.53
CA ASN A 98 -4.78 0.21 -14.10
C ASN A 98 -5.95 1.08 -13.60
N ARG A 99 -6.00 2.37 -13.99
CA ARG A 99 -6.84 3.39 -13.33
C ARG A 99 -8.31 3.04 -13.30
N SER A 100 -8.86 2.52 -14.40
CA SER A 100 -10.29 2.17 -14.48
C SER A 100 -10.68 1.17 -13.40
N TYR A 101 -9.84 0.15 -13.15
CA TYR A 101 -10.12 -0.87 -12.15
C TYR A 101 -9.96 -0.30 -10.74
N VAL A 102 -8.86 0.42 -10.50
CA VAL A 102 -8.60 1.05 -9.20
C VAL A 102 -9.75 1.98 -8.83
N LEU A 103 -10.20 2.85 -9.74
CA LEU A 103 -11.33 3.74 -9.48
C LEU A 103 -12.65 2.98 -9.29
N ALA A 104 -12.91 1.89 -10.03
CA ALA A 104 -14.10 1.07 -9.84
C ALA A 104 -14.18 0.51 -8.41
N GLN A 105 -13.04 0.05 -7.86
CA GLN A 105 -12.95 -0.46 -6.50
C GLN A 105 -12.96 0.64 -5.43
N LEU A 106 -12.24 1.75 -5.66
CA LEU A 106 -12.11 2.81 -4.65
C LEU A 106 -13.32 3.77 -4.62
N LYS A 107 -14.06 3.97 -5.72
CA LYS A 107 -15.32 4.75 -5.72
C LYS A 107 -16.34 4.19 -4.73
N ARG A 108 -16.32 2.86 -4.53
CA ARG A 108 -17.16 2.16 -3.57
C ARG A 108 -16.80 2.43 -2.11
N ILE A 109 -15.58 2.93 -1.82
CA ILE A 109 -15.11 3.26 -0.46
C ILE A 109 -15.74 4.56 0.05
N LYS A 110 -16.12 5.50 -0.82
CA LYS A 110 -16.74 6.78 -0.41
C LYS A 110 -18.00 6.59 0.44
N THR A 111 -18.69 5.46 0.30
CA THR A 111 -19.92 5.14 1.04
C THR A 111 -19.73 4.07 2.12
N ASP A 112 -18.56 3.43 2.20
CA ASP A 112 -18.34 2.28 3.08
C ASP A 112 -16.84 2.12 3.45
N PHE A 113 -16.50 2.58 4.64
CA PHE A 113 -15.15 2.46 5.20
C PHE A 113 -14.71 1.01 5.41
N SER A 114 -15.63 0.05 5.48
CA SER A 114 -15.27 -1.37 5.57
C SER A 114 -14.53 -1.86 4.33
N LYS A 115 -14.65 -1.15 3.21
CA LYS A 115 -13.94 -1.44 1.95
C LYS A 115 -12.48 -0.99 1.94
N LEU A 116 -12.01 -0.24 2.96
CA LEU A 116 -10.56 -0.05 3.17
C LEU A 116 -9.83 -1.37 3.41
N LYS A 117 -10.54 -2.43 3.81
CA LYS A 117 -9.99 -3.79 3.93
C LYS A 117 -9.36 -4.27 2.63
N VAL A 118 -9.81 -3.80 1.47
CA VAL A 118 -9.21 -4.15 0.18
C VAL A 118 -7.73 -3.74 0.08
N LEU A 119 -7.32 -2.73 0.84
CA LEU A 119 -5.94 -2.24 0.88
C LEU A 119 -5.06 -3.00 1.88
N GLN A 120 -5.58 -4.04 2.54
CA GLN A 120 -4.88 -4.73 3.62
C GLN A 120 -3.55 -5.36 3.16
N GLU A 121 -3.54 -6.01 1.99
CA GLU A 121 -2.30 -6.59 1.46
C GLU A 121 -1.34 -5.51 0.96
N LEU A 122 -1.84 -4.47 0.27
CA LEU A 122 -1.04 -3.28 -0.06
C LEU A 122 -0.34 -2.72 1.19
N ARG A 123 -1.07 -2.58 2.29
CA ARG A 123 -0.52 -2.09 3.56
C ARG A 123 0.59 -2.99 4.06
N THR A 124 0.41 -4.31 4.06
CA THR A 124 1.44 -5.25 4.52
C THR A 124 2.74 -5.08 3.72
N GLU A 125 2.64 -5.07 2.40
CA GLU A 125 3.81 -4.93 1.51
C GLU A 125 4.46 -3.54 1.63
N PHE A 126 3.65 -2.48 1.74
CA PHE A 126 4.15 -1.13 1.91
C PHE A 126 4.86 -0.93 3.25
N ILE A 127 4.30 -1.44 4.36
CA ILE A 127 4.95 -1.36 5.67
C ILE A 127 6.26 -2.16 5.67
N HIS A 128 6.30 -3.32 5.00
CA HIS A 128 7.54 -4.07 4.82
C HIS A 128 8.60 -3.22 4.12
N PHE A 129 8.26 -2.62 2.98
CA PHE A 129 9.12 -1.70 2.24
C PHE A 129 9.63 -0.52 3.10
N VAL A 130 8.75 0.15 3.85
CA VAL A 130 9.12 1.28 4.72
C VAL A 130 10.13 0.86 5.79
N ASN A 131 10.01 -0.36 6.32
CA ASN A 131 10.95 -0.89 7.29
C ASN A 131 12.32 -1.23 6.68
N GLU A 132 12.39 -1.52 5.37
CA GLU A 132 13.63 -1.86 4.66
C GLU A 132 14.45 -0.63 4.24
N ILE A 133 13.81 0.49 3.90
CA ILE A 133 14.51 1.69 3.38
C ILE A 133 15.38 2.43 4.41
N SER A 134 15.61 1.86 5.60
CA SER A 134 16.59 2.30 6.60
C SER A 134 16.49 3.79 6.96
N LEU A 135 15.28 4.23 7.29
CA LEU A 135 15.02 5.59 7.73
C LEU A 135 15.86 5.95 8.96
N GLU A 136 16.30 7.21 9.05
CA GLU A 136 16.97 7.72 10.24
C GLU A 136 16.05 7.62 11.46
N LYS A 137 16.59 7.08 12.55
CA LYS A 137 15.85 6.75 13.78
C LYS A 137 16.66 7.19 14.99
N ILE A 138 15.96 7.33 16.10
CA ILE A 138 16.58 7.67 17.38
C ILE A 138 16.77 6.38 18.15
N ASP A 139 18.01 6.09 18.54
CA ASP A 139 18.23 5.01 19.49
C ASP A 139 17.94 5.49 20.92
N PHE A 140 16.81 5.06 21.47
CA PHE A 140 16.42 5.34 22.85
C PHE A 140 17.13 4.42 23.87
N LYS A 141 18.03 3.55 23.44
CA LYS A 141 18.67 2.50 24.26
C LYS A 141 17.63 1.65 25.01
N ASN A 142 16.45 1.48 24.41
CA ASN A 142 15.35 0.71 24.97
C ASN A 142 14.55 0.06 23.83
N ASP A 143 14.61 -1.25 23.75
CA ASP A 143 14.01 -2.02 22.66
C ASP A 143 12.50 -1.84 22.54
N LYS A 144 11.78 -1.63 23.66
CA LYS A 144 10.33 -1.41 23.63
C LYS A 144 10.00 -0.05 23.03
N ILE A 145 10.76 0.99 23.41
CA ILE A 145 10.57 2.35 22.89
C ILE A 145 10.97 2.41 21.41
N ASN A 146 12.09 1.79 21.04
CA ASN A 146 12.54 1.69 19.65
C ASN A 146 11.48 0.99 18.76
N LYS A 147 10.89 -0.12 19.23
CA LYS A 147 9.78 -0.81 18.52
C LYS A 147 8.53 0.05 18.36
N ILE A 148 8.19 0.85 19.37
CA ILE A 148 7.07 1.79 19.29
C ILE A 148 7.37 2.86 18.25
N GLN A 149 8.58 3.43 18.25
CA GLN A 149 9.02 4.37 17.22
C GLN A 149 8.89 3.78 15.83
N ASP A 150 9.41 2.58 15.60
CA ASP A 150 9.35 1.89 14.30
C ASP A 150 7.92 1.79 13.80
N LYS A 151 7.03 1.30 14.66
CA LYS A 151 5.60 1.20 14.35
C LYS A 151 5.00 2.57 14.05
N THR A 152 5.25 3.59 14.88
CA THR A 152 4.70 4.93 14.68
C THR A 152 5.15 5.54 13.35
N ILE A 153 6.43 5.40 13.00
CA ILE A 153 6.97 5.86 11.71
C ILE A 153 6.29 5.14 10.56
N ALA A 154 6.20 3.81 10.62
CA ALA A 154 5.58 2.98 9.60
C ALA A 154 4.10 3.34 9.38
N GLU A 155 3.32 3.51 10.45
CA GLU A 155 1.93 3.97 10.35
C GLU A 155 1.82 5.40 9.78
N GLY A 156 2.78 6.28 10.10
CA GLY A 156 2.83 7.64 9.54
C GLY A 156 2.99 7.64 8.03
N TYR A 157 3.90 6.82 7.50
CA TYR A 157 4.06 6.65 6.06
C TYR A 157 2.85 5.96 5.42
N TRP A 158 2.20 5.02 6.11
CA TRP A 158 0.95 4.43 5.61
C TRP A 158 -0.14 5.49 5.44
N MET A 159 -0.28 6.39 6.42
CA MET A 159 -1.19 7.52 6.32
C MET A 159 -0.81 8.48 5.18
N GLN A 160 0.49 8.74 4.98
CA GLN A 160 0.96 9.53 3.83
C GLN A 160 0.55 8.89 2.50
N LEU A 161 0.76 7.59 2.31
CA LEU A 161 0.34 6.86 1.10
C LEU A 161 -1.18 6.98 0.88
N LEU A 162 -1.99 6.84 1.94
CA LEU A 162 -3.44 7.00 1.84
C LEU A 162 -3.87 8.42 1.44
N LEU A 163 -3.17 9.46 1.92
CA LEU A 163 -3.42 10.84 1.53
C LEU A 163 -3.07 11.08 0.05
N ILE A 164 -1.94 10.54 -0.41
CA ILE A 164 -1.55 10.64 -1.83
C ILE A 164 -2.55 9.85 -2.69
N LEU A 165 -2.97 8.65 -2.26
CA LEU A 165 -3.97 7.84 -2.97
C LEU A 165 -5.29 8.60 -3.10
N LYS A 166 -5.74 9.24 -2.02
CA LYS A 166 -6.93 10.09 -2.05
C LYS A 166 -6.77 11.24 -3.05
N PHE A 167 -5.63 11.93 -3.02
CA PHE A 167 -5.34 13.02 -3.95
C PHE A 167 -5.36 12.54 -5.42
N TRP A 168 -4.67 11.44 -5.72
CA TRP A 168 -4.60 10.84 -7.06
C TRP A 168 -5.96 10.38 -7.62
N ILE A 169 -6.87 9.93 -6.76
CA ILE A 169 -8.26 9.60 -7.15
C ILE A 169 -8.99 10.84 -7.68
N GLU A 170 -8.72 12.00 -7.08
CA GLU A 170 -9.40 13.28 -7.33
C GLU A 170 -8.64 14.18 -8.33
N ASP A 171 -7.44 13.78 -8.75
CA ASP A 171 -6.61 14.54 -9.66
C ASP A 171 -7.10 14.41 -11.11
N GLU A 172 -7.46 15.56 -11.70
CA GLU A 172 -7.91 15.74 -13.08
C GLU A 172 -6.88 16.49 -13.95
N SER A 173 -5.68 16.75 -13.41
CA SER A 173 -4.59 17.40 -14.15
C SER A 173 -4.02 16.50 -15.24
N SER A 174 -3.40 17.12 -16.26
CA SER A 174 -2.77 16.39 -17.36
C SER A 174 -1.69 15.47 -16.82
N ASN A 175 -1.75 14.19 -17.16
CA ASN A 175 -0.80 13.16 -16.72
C ASN A 175 -0.54 13.11 -15.20
N PHE A 176 -1.48 13.55 -14.36
CA PHE A 176 -1.34 13.53 -12.90
C PHE A 176 -0.23 14.43 -12.35
N GLU A 177 0.13 15.51 -13.06
CA GLU A 177 1.19 16.44 -12.62
C GLU A 177 0.98 17.00 -11.21
N LYS A 178 -0.28 17.15 -10.75
CA LYS A 178 -0.57 17.62 -9.39
C LYS A 178 -0.32 16.53 -8.36
N THR A 179 -0.59 15.27 -8.68
CA THR A 179 -0.24 14.13 -7.82
C THR A 179 1.27 14.04 -7.66
N ASP A 180 2.03 14.18 -8.76
CA ASP A 180 3.50 14.18 -8.71
C ASP A 180 4.01 15.29 -7.79
N LEU A 181 3.48 16.51 -7.95
CA LEU A 181 3.82 17.62 -7.07
C LEU A 181 3.44 17.36 -5.61
N PHE A 182 2.31 16.70 -5.36
CA PHE A 182 1.87 16.33 -4.01
C PHE A 182 2.78 15.27 -3.38
N ILE A 183 3.24 14.28 -4.15
CA ILE A 183 4.24 13.29 -3.74
C ILE A 183 5.52 14.02 -3.28
N GLU A 184 6.09 14.88 -4.13
CA GLU A 184 7.32 15.59 -3.80
C GLU A 184 7.21 16.42 -2.52
N LYS A 185 6.13 17.21 -2.42
CA LYS A 185 5.88 18.08 -1.27
C LYS A 185 5.64 17.29 0.01
N SER A 186 4.85 16.22 -0.06
CA SER A 186 4.52 15.40 1.11
C SER A 186 5.73 14.62 1.62
N VAL A 187 6.54 14.04 0.73
CA VAL A 187 7.78 13.36 1.11
C VAL A 187 8.77 14.35 1.71
N LYS A 188 9.00 15.49 1.06
CA LYS A 188 9.85 16.54 1.61
C LYS A 188 9.41 16.94 3.02
N ALA A 189 8.13 17.25 3.21
CA ALA A 189 7.59 17.61 4.52
C ALA A 189 7.82 16.52 5.58
N SER A 190 7.64 15.24 5.23
CA SER A 190 7.87 14.14 6.19
C SER A 190 9.33 14.01 6.64
N PHE A 191 10.29 14.21 5.73
CA PHE A 191 11.72 14.19 6.07
C PHE A 191 12.16 15.45 6.82
N ASP A 192 11.65 16.62 6.43
CA ASP A 192 11.91 17.87 7.16
C ASP A 192 11.40 17.76 8.61
N ILE A 193 10.23 17.17 8.84
CA ILE A 193 9.68 16.93 10.19
C ILE A 193 10.58 15.98 11.00
N GLN A 194 11.10 14.90 10.39
CA GLN A 194 12.02 13.99 11.06
C GLN A 194 13.30 14.68 11.51
N GLN A 195 13.81 15.63 10.73
CA GLN A 195 15.00 16.43 11.05
C GLN A 195 14.73 17.53 12.08
N ILE A 196 13.54 18.12 12.07
CA ILE A 196 13.15 19.22 12.98
C ILE A 196 12.70 18.71 14.34
N ALA A 197 12.12 17.50 14.41
CA ALA A 197 11.58 16.96 15.65
C ALA A 197 12.64 17.05 16.76
N PRO A 198 12.42 17.84 17.81
CA PRO A 198 13.24 17.75 18.99
C PRO A 198 12.80 16.44 19.63
N VAL A 199 13.50 15.38 19.25
CA VAL A 199 13.60 14.11 19.95
C VAL A 199 13.57 14.33 21.46
N LYS A 200 14.23 15.41 21.90
CA LYS A 200 14.20 15.96 23.25
C LYS A 200 12.78 16.15 23.83
N SER A 201 11.83 16.75 23.13
CA SER A 201 10.47 16.99 23.64
C SER A 201 9.67 15.71 23.81
N VAL A 202 9.85 14.74 22.92
CA VAL A 202 9.24 13.40 23.02
C VAL A 202 9.90 12.60 24.15
N ILE A 203 11.23 12.71 24.29
CA ILE A 203 11.98 12.15 25.43
C ILE A 203 11.54 12.78 26.75
N ASP A 204 11.37 14.10 26.80
CA ASP A 204 10.97 14.84 28.00
C ASP A 204 9.54 14.46 28.39
N LEU A 205 8.64 14.26 27.42
CA LEU A 205 7.31 13.70 27.66
C LEU A 205 7.37 12.25 28.16
N ALA A 206 8.20 11.39 27.57
CA ALA A 206 8.37 10.01 28.01
C ALA A 206 8.96 9.91 29.43
N LYS A 207 9.97 10.73 29.73
CA LYS A 207 10.55 10.89 31.08
C LYS A 207 9.51 11.38 32.07
N PHE A 208 8.70 12.37 31.69
CA PHE A 208 7.61 12.88 32.52
C PHE A 208 6.61 11.76 32.85
N LEU A 209 6.10 11.05 31.84
CA LEU A 209 5.14 9.96 32.05
C LEU A 209 5.69 8.81 32.90
N TRP A 210 7.00 8.53 32.84
CA TRP A 210 7.65 7.52 33.67
C TRP A 210 7.86 7.98 35.12
N LYS A 211 8.16 9.26 35.31
CA LYS A 211 8.25 9.89 36.64
C LYS A 211 6.89 9.90 37.34
N GLU A 212 5.82 10.23 36.62
CA GLU A 212 4.44 10.23 37.15
C GLU A 212 3.87 8.82 37.40
N LYS A 213 4.42 7.79 36.75
CA LYS A 213 4.04 6.38 36.98
C LYS A 213 4.89 5.65 38.00
N SER A 214 6.00 6.24 38.46
CA SER A 214 6.75 5.70 39.60
C SER A 214 6.07 6.17 40.87
N PRO A 215 5.52 5.29 41.71
CA PRO A 215 4.99 5.72 43.00
C PRO A 215 6.13 6.41 43.75
N MET A 216 5.88 7.61 44.27
CA MET A 216 6.71 8.13 45.36
C MET A 216 6.67 7.07 46.47
N THR A 217 7.80 6.39 46.70
CA THR A 217 8.07 5.68 47.95
C THR A 217 8.13 6.66 49.10
#